data_AF-A0AAD8AYL3-F1
#
_entry.id   AF-A0AAD8AYL3-F1
#
_cell.length_a   1.000
_cell.length_b   1.000
_cell.length_c   1.000
_cell.angle_alpha   90.00
_cell.angle_beta   90.00
_cell.angle_gamma   90.00
#
_symmetry.space_group_name_H-M   'P 1'
#
loop_
_entity.id
_entity.type
_entity.pdbx_description
1 polymer ?
#
loop_
_entity_poly.entity_id
_entity_poly.type
_entity_poly.pdbx_seq_one_letter_code
_entity_poly.pdbx_strand_id
1 'polypeptide(L)'
;MASRTLLSVAMTGSDIIAALSSHILLTSFVWHLCASVTSPTSSYPLRLPADVIIVSLEPSALSWNFARPKVLPAMDLAVEHLNLEHQGAIRFKLVSREGSCEKGGVGVAAAKISCLYNISVFVGPACSRAVEILAYMVNDWNVPLITPVGNTENIGDKSLFPRLTRINPLMQSSIVDMVFWMLDQYRWESAVFFYDIEDTMGDLFGVTFTKAFQQRSSYTWTGYLLAGKSTTRSVIRTKLMDAATRSRVFLMCLTGSVLRDFFLEAHSLGFSRSGEFVFISMISLATVATDDVTWQLGNGTVEQKVLKDSMAHALFMHIDITELILPNNFSNEMIRRSLVDYGYNYSNDKVSSSAQSCKHSDPNGKPISEQIRTFKDFRNWRF
;
A
#
# COMPACT_ATOMS: atom_id res chain seq x y z
N MET A 1 13.99 24.98 -36.27
CA MET A 1 13.43 24.63 -37.59
C MET A 1 13.51 23.12 -37.70
N ALA A 2 12.38 22.44 -37.95
CA ALA A 2 12.23 20.96 -38.05
C ALA A 2 12.56 20.17 -36.75
N SER A 3 11.94 19.05 -36.41
CA SER A 3 10.72 18.35 -36.81
C SER A 3 10.46 17.31 -35.71
N ARG A 4 9.21 16.91 -35.55
CA ARG A 4 8.75 15.86 -34.64
C ARG A 4 9.47 14.54 -34.90
N THR A 5 9.91 13.85 -33.84
CA THR A 5 9.90 12.37 -33.83
C THR A 5 9.67 11.88 -32.41
N LEU A 6 8.53 11.21 -32.23
CA LEU A 6 8.21 10.39 -31.09
C LEU A 6 9.23 9.25 -30.98
N LEU A 7 9.67 8.93 -29.77
CA LEU A 7 10.12 7.57 -29.48
C LEU A 7 9.53 7.11 -28.14
N SER A 8 8.69 6.08 -28.25
CA SER A 8 8.31 5.20 -27.16
C SER A 8 9.49 4.27 -26.86
N VAL A 9 9.61 3.84 -25.61
CA VAL A 9 10.15 2.50 -25.32
C VAL A 9 8.93 1.64 -25.06
N ALA A 10 8.40 1.05 -26.12
CA ALA A 10 7.63 -0.17 -26.03
C ALA A 10 8.66 -1.31 -25.97
N MET A 11 8.64 -2.10 -24.90
CA MET A 11 9.28 -3.41 -24.95
C MET A 11 8.37 -4.31 -25.79
N THR A 12 8.72 -4.51 -27.07
CA THR A 12 8.03 -5.47 -27.93
C THR A 12 8.61 -6.87 -27.73
N GLY A 13 7.78 -7.72 -27.13
CA GLY A 13 7.54 -9.12 -27.52
C GLY A 13 8.74 -10.04 -27.76
N SER A 14 9.15 -10.75 -26.73
CA SER A 14 9.38 -12.21 -26.73
C SER A 14 9.71 -12.61 -25.30
N ASP A 15 8.70 -13.16 -24.60
CA ASP A 15 8.72 -13.95 -23.35
C ASP A 15 7.44 -13.74 -22.51
N ILE A 16 6.57 -12.79 -22.89
CA ILE A 16 5.23 -12.63 -22.31
C ILE A 16 4.21 -13.45 -23.13
N ILE A 17 4.42 -14.77 -23.22
CA ILE A 17 3.39 -15.74 -23.65
C ILE A 17 2.92 -16.60 -22.45
N ALA A 18 3.32 -16.27 -21.22
CA ALA A 18 2.82 -16.97 -20.02
C ALA A 18 1.62 -16.28 -19.32
N ALA A 19 1.29 -15.03 -19.66
CA ALA A 19 0.29 -14.23 -18.93
C ALA A 19 -1.15 -14.30 -19.47
N LEU A 20 -1.42 -15.09 -20.53
CA LEU A 20 -2.78 -15.41 -20.99
C LEU A 20 -3.43 -16.57 -20.22
N SER A 21 -2.87 -16.96 -19.07
CA SER A 21 -3.36 -18.08 -18.24
C SER A 21 -4.23 -17.63 -17.06
N SER A 22 -4.51 -16.35 -16.86
CA SER A 22 -5.33 -15.86 -15.73
C SER A 22 -6.80 -16.33 -15.78
N HIS A 23 -7.36 -16.56 -16.97
CA HIS A 23 -8.65 -17.27 -17.11
C HIS A 23 -8.53 -18.78 -16.85
N ILE A 24 -7.38 -19.39 -17.11
CA ILE A 24 -7.11 -20.81 -16.82
C ILE A 24 -6.89 -21.02 -15.32
N LEU A 25 -6.29 -20.05 -14.61
CA LEU A 25 -6.03 -20.15 -13.17
C LEU A 25 -7.30 -19.95 -12.35
N LEU A 26 -8.19 -19.03 -12.73
CA LEU A 26 -9.50 -18.89 -12.06
C LEU A 26 -10.40 -20.10 -12.33
N THR A 27 -10.42 -20.62 -13.56
CA THR A 27 -11.17 -21.84 -13.87
C THR A 27 -10.55 -23.08 -13.23
N SER A 28 -9.22 -23.17 -13.12
CA SER A 28 -8.52 -24.26 -12.41
C SER A 28 -8.69 -24.17 -10.89
N PHE A 29 -8.81 -22.97 -10.32
CA PHE A 29 -9.12 -22.78 -8.90
C PHE A 29 -10.55 -23.24 -8.57
N VAL A 30 -11.52 -22.90 -9.43
CA VAL A 30 -12.89 -23.43 -9.34
C VAL A 30 -12.91 -24.96 -9.56
N TRP A 31 -12.09 -25.49 -10.47
CA TRP A 31 -11.98 -26.93 -10.72
C TRP A 31 -11.31 -27.69 -9.56
N HIS A 32 -10.29 -27.11 -8.91
CA HIS A 32 -9.64 -27.70 -7.74
C HIS A 32 -10.50 -27.61 -6.47
N LEU A 33 -11.28 -26.53 -6.30
CA LEU A 33 -12.33 -26.46 -5.28
C LEU A 33 -13.38 -27.56 -5.48
N CYS A 34 -13.76 -27.86 -6.74
CA CYS A 34 -14.63 -29.00 -7.06
C CYS A 34 -13.96 -30.37 -6.85
N ALA A 35 -12.67 -30.53 -7.17
CA ALA A 35 -11.96 -31.80 -7.05
C ALA A 35 -11.71 -32.21 -5.59
N SER A 36 -11.46 -31.26 -4.68
CA SER A 36 -11.35 -31.53 -3.24
C SER A 36 -12.65 -31.95 -2.55
N VAL A 37 -13.80 -31.90 -3.25
CA VAL A 37 -15.10 -32.40 -2.77
C VAL A 37 -15.34 -33.87 -3.18
N THR A 38 -14.45 -34.47 -3.97
CA THR A 38 -14.58 -35.87 -4.42
C THR A 38 -13.85 -36.85 -3.51
N SER A 39 -14.21 -36.90 -2.24
CA SER A 39 -14.14 -38.16 -1.49
C SER A 39 -15.26 -39.08 -2.00
N PRO A 40 -14.97 -40.28 -2.54
CA PRO A 40 -15.98 -41.11 -3.19
C PRO A 40 -16.78 -41.92 -2.16
N THR A 41 -17.53 -41.25 -1.27
CA THR A 41 -18.63 -41.85 -0.48
C THR A 41 -19.48 -40.74 0.14
N SER A 42 -20.16 -39.94 -0.68
CA SER A 42 -21.24 -39.08 -0.17
C SER A 42 -22.12 -38.58 -1.30
N SER A 43 -23.09 -39.39 -1.71
CA SER A 43 -24.11 -39.04 -2.69
C SER A 43 -25.17 -38.11 -2.08
N TYR A 44 -24.76 -36.93 -1.63
CA TYR A 44 -25.70 -35.86 -1.32
C TYR A 44 -25.86 -34.98 -2.56
N PRO A 45 -27.10 -34.80 -3.07
CA PRO A 45 -27.33 -33.87 -4.17
C PRO A 45 -26.89 -32.47 -3.73
N LEU A 46 -26.06 -31.81 -4.55
CA LEU A 46 -25.63 -30.44 -4.30
C LEU A 46 -26.89 -29.56 -4.23
N ARG A 47 -27.22 -29.06 -3.02
CA ARG A 47 -28.36 -28.17 -2.85
C ARG A 47 -28.00 -26.81 -3.43
N LEU A 48 -28.59 -26.49 -4.57
CA LEU A 48 -28.43 -25.20 -5.21
C LEU A 48 -29.45 -24.17 -4.66
N PRO A 49 -29.05 -22.89 -4.55
CA PRO A 49 -27.68 -22.41 -4.75
C PRO A 49 -26.79 -22.80 -3.58
N ALA A 50 -25.51 -23.10 -3.85
CA ALA A 50 -24.51 -23.34 -2.82
C ALA A 50 -24.19 -22.03 -2.08
N ASP A 51 -24.10 -22.07 -0.76
CA ASP A 51 -23.84 -20.87 0.05
C ASP A 51 -22.33 -20.64 0.24
N VAL A 52 -21.87 -19.43 -0.08
CA VAL A 52 -20.51 -18.93 0.22
C VAL A 52 -20.62 -17.83 1.27
N ILE A 53 -20.19 -18.13 2.48
CA ILE A 53 -20.21 -17.20 3.61
C ILE A 53 -18.85 -16.50 3.71
N ILE A 54 -18.84 -15.22 3.38
CA ILE A 54 -17.67 -14.33 3.43
C ILE A 54 -17.72 -13.59 4.77
N VAL A 55 -16.68 -13.74 5.60
CA VAL A 55 -16.59 -13.01 6.87
C VAL A 55 -15.55 -11.90 6.79
N SER A 56 -15.90 -10.72 7.28
CA SER A 56 -14.98 -9.57 7.40
C SER A 56 -14.95 -9.01 8.81
N LEU A 57 -13.74 -8.83 9.35
CA LEU A 57 -13.48 -8.43 10.74
C LEU A 57 -12.63 -7.16 10.79
N GLU A 58 -13.20 -6.04 10.39
CA GLU A 58 -12.49 -4.75 10.30
C GLU A 58 -12.80 -3.87 11.53
N PRO A 59 -11.95 -2.87 11.86
CA PRO A 59 -12.20 -1.98 12.99
C PRO A 59 -13.30 -0.95 12.69
N SER A 60 -13.98 -0.45 13.71
CA SER A 60 -14.98 0.63 13.60
C SER A 60 -14.39 2.01 13.81
N ALA A 61 -13.22 2.11 14.45
CA ALA A 61 -12.57 3.39 14.71
C ALA A 61 -12.18 4.08 13.39
N LEU A 62 -12.77 5.26 13.14
CA LEU A 62 -12.63 6.01 11.88
C LEU A 62 -11.21 6.56 11.63
N SER A 63 -10.35 6.52 12.65
CA SER A 63 -8.92 6.83 12.51
C SER A 63 -8.21 5.88 11.54
N TRP A 64 -8.74 4.67 11.33
CA TRP A 64 -8.20 3.72 10.36
C TRP A 64 -8.76 3.96 8.96
N ASN A 65 -7.89 3.95 7.94
CA ASN A 65 -8.29 4.06 6.53
C ASN A 65 -9.05 2.83 6.01
N PHE A 66 -8.96 1.71 6.74
CA PHE A 66 -9.65 0.46 6.46
C PHE A 66 -10.78 0.19 7.47
N ALA A 67 -11.28 1.22 8.14
CA ALA A 67 -12.42 1.07 9.05
C ALA A 67 -13.66 0.57 8.30
N ARG A 68 -14.52 -0.18 8.99
CA ARG A 68 -15.74 -0.79 8.46
C ARG A 68 -16.57 0.14 7.56
N PRO A 69 -16.89 1.39 7.96
CA PRO A 69 -17.69 2.28 7.13
C PRO A 69 -17.02 2.71 5.81
N LYS A 70 -15.69 2.57 5.73
CA LYS A 70 -14.88 2.91 4.55
C LYS A 70 -14.73 1.72 3.59
N VAL A 71 -14.72 0.49 4.10
CA VAL A 71 -14.41 -0.72 3.31
C VAL A 71 -15.62 -1.60 2.98
N LEU A 72 -16.61 -1.68 3.87
CA LEU A 72 -17.77 -2.55 3.65
C LEU A 72 -18.61 -2.19 2.41
N PRO A 73 -18.79 -0.90 2.02
CA PRO A 73 -19.42 -0.56 0.75
C PRO A 73 -18.81 -1.24 -0.48
N ALA A 74 -17.48 -1.35 -0.53
CA ALA A 74 -16.80 -2.02 -1.62
C ALA A 74 -17.07 -3.54 -1.59
N MET A 75 -17.16 -4.13 -0.40
CA MET A 75 -17.47 -5.55 -0.23
C MET A 75 -18.93 -5.87 -0.58
N ASP A 76 -19.87 -4.98 -0.23
CA ASP A 76 -21.27 -5.11 -0.60
C ASP A 76 -21.43 -5.05 -2.12
N LEU A 77 -20.81 -4.08 -2.77
CA LEU A 77 -20.79 -3.98 -4.23
C LEU A 77 -20.23 -5.23 -4.89
N ALA A 78 -19.15 -5.79 -4.35
CA ALA A 78 -18.56 -7.02 -4.85
C ALA A 78 -19.51 -8.23 -4.67
N VAL A 79 -20.13 -8.37 -3.50
CA VAL A 79 -21.07 -9.48 -3.23
C VAL A 79 -22.34 -9.37 -4.06
N GLU A 80 -22.85 -8.17 -4.31
CA GLU A 80 -23.97 -7.95 -5.22
C GLU A 80 -23.60 -8.35 -6.64
N HIS A 81 -22.43 -7.92 -7.12
CA HIS A 81 -21.93 -8.29 -8.43
C HIS A 81 -21.80 -9.81 -8.59
N LEU A 82 -21.19 -10.49 -7.62
CA LEU A 82 -21.03 -11.95 -7.62
C LEU A 82 -22.37 -12.69 -7.58
N ASN A 83 -23.35 -12.19 -6.81
CA ASN A 83 -24.68 -12.80 -6.76
C ASN A 83 -25.46 -12.63 -8.08
N LEU A 84 -25.21 -11.54 -8.82
CA LEU A 84 -25.78 -11.34 -10.15
C LEU A 84 -25.11 -12.26 -11.18
N GLU A 85 -23.78 -12.37 -11.14
CA GLU A 85 -23.00 -13.19 -12.07
C GLU A 85 -23.27 -14.69 -11.91
N HIS A 86 -23.45 -15.17 -10.67
CA HIS A 86 -23.62 -16.58 -10.34
C HIS A 86 -25.04 -16.96 -9.92
N GLN A 87 -26.03 -16.19 -10.36
CA GLN A 87 -27.42 -16.35 -9.96
C GLN A 87 -27.92 -17.80 -10.17
N GLY A 88 -28.54 -18.35 -9.14
CA GLY A 88 -29.10 -19.71 -9.17
C GLY A 88 -28.09 -20.84 -8.93
N ALA A 89 -26.79 -20.58 -9.06
CA ALA A 89 -25.72 -21.55 -8.78
C ALA A 89 -25.10 -21.33 -7.40
N ILE A 90 -24.70 -20.09 -7.09
CA ILE A 90 -24.00 -19.74 -5.85
C ILE A 90 -24.68 -18.53 -5.22
N ARG A 91 -24.79 -18.55 -3.90
CA ARG A 91 -25.28 -17.43 -3.10
C ARG A 91 -24.15 -16.94 -2.20
N PHE A 92 -23.67 -15.74 -2.45
CA PHE A 92 -22.65 -15.08 -1.64
C PHE A 92 -23.29 -14.26 -0.54
N LYS A 93 -22.82 -14.43 0.70
CA LYS A 93 -23.29 -13.66 1.85
C LYS A 93 -22.12 -13.05 2.60
N LEU A 94 -22.10 -11.72 2.69
CA LEU A 94 -21.17 -11.00 3.55
C LEU A 94 -21.69 -10.99 4.99
N VAL A 95 -20.82 -11.35 5.93
CA VAL A 95 -21.05 -11.23 7.36
C VAL A 95 -19.92 -10.41 7.96
N SER A 96 -20.21 -9.15 8.28
CA SER A 96 -19.25 -8.26 8.91
C SER A 96 -19.45 -8.17 10.42
N ARG A 97 -18.34 -8.19 11.18
CA ARG A 97 -18.29 -7.90 12.62
C ARG A 97 -17.12 -6.99 12.93
N GLU A 98 -17.14 -6.42 14.13
CA GLU A 98 -16.03 -5.60 14.61
C GLU A 98 -14.82 -6.50 14.88
N GLY A 99 -13.70 -6.18 14.23
CA GLY A 99 -12.41 -6.78 14.49
C GLY A 99 -11.43 -5.73 14.99
N SER A 100 -11.09 -5.79 16.29
CA SER A 100 -10.11 -4.87 16.85
C SER A 100 -8.71 -5.16 16.31
N CYS A 101 -8.01 -4.09 15.93
CA CYS A 101 -6.58 -4.10 15.63
C CYS A 101 -5.71 -4.30 16.89
N GLU A 102 -6.31 -4.11 18.07
CA GLU A 102 -5.63 -4.20 19.37
C GLU A 102 -5.89 -5.54 20.08
N LYS A 103 -4.91 -5.98 20.87
CA LYS A 103 -5.05 -6.94 21.99
C LYS A 103 -5.90 -8.19 21.69
N GLY A 104 -5.72 -8.80 20.52
CA GLY A 104 -6.36 -10.07 20.16
C GLY A 104 -7.87 -10.01 19.93
N GLY A 105 -8.47 -8.81 19.86
CA GLY A 105 -9.92 -8.67 19.68
C GLY A 105 -10.43 -9.30 18.38
N VAL A 106 -9.63 -9.28 17.30
CA VAL A 106 -9.95 -10.02 16.07
C VAL A 106 -10.13 -11.53 16.32
N GLY A 107 -9.30 -12.13 17.18
CA GLY A 107 -9.37 -13.57 17.47
C GLY A 107 -10.63 -13.92 18.24
N VAL A 108 -11.04 -13.07 19.19
CA VAL A 108 -12.32 -13.21 19.89
C VAL A 108 -13.51 -13.08 18.93
N ALA A 109 -13.47 -12.11 18.02
CA ALA A 109 -14.51 -11.93 17.01
C ALA A 109 -14.58 -13.13 16.05
N ALA A 110 -13.43 -13.63 15.62
CA ALA A 110 -13.30 -14.81 14.76
C ALA A 110 -13.84 -16.07 15.44
N ALA A 111 -13.46 -16.33 16.70
CA ALA A 111 -13.96 -17.49 17.45
C ALA A 111 -15.47 -17.45 17.68
N LYS A 112 -16.04 -16.25 17.91
CA LYS A 112 -17.50 -16.10 18.06
C LYS A 112 -18.22 -16.36 16.74
N ILE A 113 -17.71 -15.83 15.63
CA ILE A 113 -18.40 -15.93 14.34
C ILE A 113 -18.27 -17.31 13.72
N SER A 114 -17.16 -18.02 13.96
CA SER A 114 -16.97 -19.42 13.54
C SER A 114 -17.94 -20.39 14.21
N CYS A 115 -18.41 -20.09 15.42
CA CYS A 115 -19.46 -20.89 16.08
C CYS A 115 -20.86 -20.68 15.47
N LEU A 116 -21.08 -19.57 14.76
CA LEU A 116 -22.40 -19.18 14.27
C LEU A 116 -22.61 -19.48 12.78
N TYR A 117 -21.53 -19.58 12.02
CA TYR A 117 -21.57 -19.73 10.58
C TYR A 117 -20.57 -20.78 10.11
N ASN A 118 -20.94 -21.53 9.07
CA ASN A 118 -19.99 -22.33 8.32
C ASN A 118 -19.24 -21.41 7.35
N ILE A 119 -18.13 -20.85 7.80
CA ILE A 119 -17.39 -19.80 7.09
C ILE A 119 -16.68 -20.40 5.89
N SER A 120 -16.89 -19.82 4.71
CA SER A 120 -16.24 -20.25 3.47
C SER A 120 -14.92 -19.54 3.25
N VAL A 121 -14.82 -18.27 3.65
CA VAL A 121 -13.61 -17.44 3.50
C VAL A 121 -13.64 -16.25 4.45
N PHE A 122 -12.48 -15.86 4.96
CA PHE A 122 -12.28 -14.56 5.59
C PHE A 122 -11.72 -13.56 4.57
N VAL A 123 -12.28 -12.35 4.52
CA VAL A 123 -11.77 -11.23 3.73
C VAL A 123 -11.50 -10.03 4.66
N GLY A 124 -10.23 -9.64 4.75
CA GLY A 124 -9.71 -8.77 5.81
C GLY A 124 -9.33 -9.55 7.08
N PRO A 125 -8.82 -8.88 8.13
CA PRO A 125 -8.63 -7.43 8.23
C PRO A 125 -7.45 -6.92 7.38
N ALA A 126 -7.30 -5.60 7.31
CA ALA A 126 -6.07 -4.98 6.78
C ALA A 126 -4.95 -4.83 7.84
N CYS A 127 -5.29 -4.74 9.12
CA CYS A 127 -4.28 -4.57 10.17
C CYS A 127 -3.34 -5.79 10.26
N SER A 128 -2.04 -5.59 10.07
CA SER A 128 -1.06 -6.68 10.02
C SER A 128 -1.05 -7.56 11.29
N ARG A 129 -1.13 -6.96 12.49
CA ARG A 129 -1.23 -7.71 13.76
C ARG A 129 -2.47 -8.60 13.81
N ALA A 130 -3.60 -8.06 13.33
CA ALA A 130 -4.85 -8.78 13.33
C ALA A 130 -4.87 -9.90 12.27
N VAL A 131 -4.27 -9.66 11.09
CA VAL A 131 -4.07 -10.68 10.06
C VAL A 131 -3.24 -11.84 10.60
N GLU A 132 -2.12 -11.58 11.28
CA GLU A 132 -1.27 -12.64 11.83
C GLU A 132 -2.02 -13.54 12.81
N ILE A 133 -2.77 -12.95 13.75
CA ILE A 133 -3.60 -13.70 14.70
C ILE A 133 -4.63 -14.55 13.95
N LEU A 134 -5.34 -13.96 12.99
CA LEU A 134 -6.36 -14.67 12.24
C LEU A 134 -5.76 -15.76 11.35
N ALA A 135 -4.55 -15.55 10.79
CA ALA A 135 -3.85 -16.51 9.93
C ALA A 135 -3.54 -17.82 10.67
N TYR A 136 -3.15 -17.75 11.95
CA TYR A 136 -3.00 -18.96 12.77
C TYR A 136 -4.31 -19.73 12.94
N MET A 137 -5.41 -19.02 13.17
CA MET A 137 -6.73 -19.65 13.38
C MET A 137 -7.25 -20.31 12.11
N VAL A 138 -7.23 -19.60 10.98
CA VAL A 138 -7.79 -20.10 9.72
C VAL A 138 -6.99 -21.28 9.14
N ASN A 139 -5.69 -21.36 9.43
CA ASN A 139 -4.87 -22.51 9.10
C ASN A 139 -5.42 -23.81 9.72
N ASP A 140 -5.70 -23.76 11.03
CA ASP A 140 -6.26 -24.86 11.80
C ASP A 140 -7.70 -25.17 11.37
N TRP A 141 -8.50 -24.14 11.13
CA TRP A 141 -9.89 -24.28 10.68
C TRP A 141 -10.05 -24.72 9.22
N ASN A 142 -8.96 -24.85 8.46
CA ASN A 142 -8.99 -25.18 7.04
C ASN A 142 -9.78 -24.16 6.18
N VAL A 143 -9.73 -22.88 6.54
CA VAL A 143 -10.46 -21.79 5.86
C VAL A 143 -9.47 -20.84 5.15
N PRO A 144 -9.74 -20.39 3.91
CA PRO A 144 -8.93 -19.35 3.27
C PRO A 144 -9.07 -17.98 3.94
N LEU A 145 -7.98 -17.22 3.98
CA LEU A 145 -7.95 -15.82 4.41
C LEU A 145 -7.38 -14.96 3.29
N ILE A 146 -8.15 -13.99 2.82
CA ILE A 146 -7.74 -13.03 1.80
C ILE A 146 -7.64 -11.66 2.47
N THR A 147 -6.49 -10.99 2.39
CA THR A 147 -6.31 -9.68 3.01
C THR A 147 -5.79 -8.65 2.00
N PRO A 148 -6.32 -7.41 2.02
CA PRO A 148 -5.79 -6.32 1.20
C PRO A 148 -4.45 -5.79 1.70
N VAL A 149 -3.97 -6.21 2.88
CA VAL A 149 -2.67 -5.79 3.44
C VAL A 149 -1.99 -7.01 4.10
N GLY A 150 -1.63 -6.97 5.40
CA GLY A 150 -0.82 -8.01 6.03
C GLY A 150 0.68 -7.87 5.75
N ASN A 151 1.29 -6.84 6.33
CA ASN A 151 2.66 -6.43 5.99
C ASN A 151 3.72 -6.86 7.01
N THR A 152 3.41 -7.63 8.07
CA THR A 152 4.48 -8.11 8.96
C THR A 152 5.40 -9.10 8.25
N GLU A 153 6.62 -9.25 8.77
CA GLU A 153 7.67 -10.09 8.17
C GLU A 153 7.22 -11.55 7.98
N ASN A 154 6.49 -12.11 8.95
CA ASN A 154 6.11 -13.52 8.96
C ASN A 154 4.92 -13.83 8.04
N ILE A 155 4.05 -12.86 7.78
CA ILE A 155 2.81 -13.05 7.01
C ILE A 155 3.08 -13.48 5.56
N GLY A 156 4.29 -13.22 5.05
CA GLY A 156 4.73 -13.70 3.74
C GLY A 156 5.12 -15.18 3.68
N ASP A 157 5.36 -15.83 4.82
CA ASP A 157 5.84 -17.21 4.88
C ASP A 157 4.70 -18.21 4.69
N LYS A 158 4.69 -18.91 3.55
CA LYS A 158 3.68 -19.92 3.21
C LYS A 158 3.86 -21.24 3.96
N SER A 159 5.02 -21.48 4.55
CA SER A 159 5.21 -22.63 5.46
C SER A 159 4.46 -22.42 6.77
N LEU A 160 4.38 -21.16 7.23
CA LEU A 160 3.60 -20.77 8.40
C LEU A 160 2.12 -20.50 8.07
N PHE A 161 1.83 -19.83 6.95
CA PHE A 161 0.49 -19.36 6.59
C PHE A 161 0.06 -19.81 5.17
N PRO A 162 -0.12 -21.12 4.94
CA PRO A 162 -0.46 -21.65 3.61
C PRO A 162 -1.83 -21.19 3.09
N ARG A 163 -2.75 -20.77 3.97
CA ARG A 163 -4.13 -20.36 3.60
C ARG A 163 -4.34 -18.87 3.46
N LEU A 164 -3.32 -18.09 3.77
CA LEU A 164 -3.37 -16.64 3.68
C LEU A 164 -2.98 -16.20 2.28
N THR A 165 -3.81 -15.41 1.61
CA THR A 165 -3.49 -14.74 0.35
C THR A 165 -3.57 -13.23 0.54
N ARG A 166 -2.50 -12.54 0.15
CA ARG A 166 -2.48 -11.07 0.14
C ARG A 166 -2.80 -10.60 -1.27
N ILE A 167 -3.71 -9.65 -1.39
CA ILE A 167 -4.11 -9.08 -2.68
C ILE A 167 -3.56 -7.67 -2.90
N ASN A 168 -2.76 -7.14 -1.97
CA ASN A 168 -2.03 -5.90 -2.20
C ASN A 168 -0.99 -6.14 -3.30
N PRO A 169 -1.08 -5.47 -4.46
CA PRO A 169 -0.05 -5.59 -5.50
C PRO A 169 1.29 -5.00 -5.05
N LEU A 170 1.30 -4.18 -4.00
CA LEU A 170 2.46 -3.41 -3.58
C LEU A 170 2.83 -3.74 -2.13
N MET A 171 3.78 -4.65 -2.03
CA MET A 171 4.44 -4.99 -0.78
C MET A 171 5.63 -4.07 -0.55
N GLN A 172 5.95 -3.81 0.72
CA GLN A 172 7.17 -3.08 1.10
C GLN A 172 8.43 -3.68 0.46
N SER A 173 8.47 -5.01 0.26
CA SER A 173 9.56 -5.71 -0.42
C SER A 173 9.71 -5.28 -1.87
N SER A 174 8.60 -5.08 -2.60
CA SER A 174 8.63 -4.62 -3.99
C SER A 174 9.21 -3.21 -4.10
N ILE A 175 8.91 -2.34 -3.13
CA ILE A 175 9.48 -0.98 -3.08
C ILE A 175 10.98 -1.04 -2.76
N VAL A 176 11.38 -1.91 -1.83
CA VAL A 176 12.79 -2.15 -1.50
C VAL A 176 13.55 -2.68 -2.72
N ASP A 177 13.00 -3.66 -3.43
CA ASP A 177 13.61 -4.22 -4.65
C ASP A 177 13.73 -3.16 -5.75
N MET A 178 12.74 -2.27 -5.89
CA MET A 178 12.82 -1.12 -6.80
C MET A 178 13.94 -0.14 -6.40
N VAL A 179 14.14 0.10 -5.10
CA VAL A 179 15.28 0.91 -4.63
C VAL A 179 16.60 0.26 -4.98
N PHE A 180 16.78 -1.04 -4.73
CA PHE A 180 18.00 -1.76 -5.12
C PHE A 180 18.22 -1.73 -6.63
N TRP A 181 17.17 -1.92 -7.43
CA TRP A 181 17.25 -1.76 -8.87
C TRP A 181 17.76 -0.37 -9.25
N MET A 182 17.27 0.70 -8.62
CA MET A 182 17.80 2.05 -8.84
C MET A 182 19.26 2.18 -8.43
N LEU A 183 19.66 1.66 -7.26
CA LEU A 183 21.06 1.67 -6.82
C LEU A 183 21.97 1.01 -7.87
N ASP A 184 21.55 -0.13 -8.43
CA ASP A 184 22.28 -0.83 -9.50
C ASP A 184 22.34 -0.02 -10.80
N GLN A 185 21.21 0.51 -11.25
CA GLN A 185 21.14 1.28 -12.50
C GLN A 185 22.07 2.50 -12.48
N TYR A 186 22.18 3.16 -11.33
CA TYR A 186 23.02 4.35 -11.16
C TYR A 186 24.39 4.06 -10.56
N ARG A 187 24.72 2.78 -10.31
CA ARG A 187 25.98 2.32 -9.70
C ARG A 187 26.28 2.99 -8.36
N TRP A 188 25.25 3.15 -7.53
CA TRP A 188 25.39 3.66 -6.17
C TRP A 188 25.66 2.50 -5.22
N GLU A 189 26.89 2.45 -4.71
CA GLU A 189 27.36 1.39 -3.78
C GLU A 189 27.12 1.74 -2.30
N SER A 190 26.63 2.95 -2.02
CA SER A 190 26.33 3.40 -0.66
C SER A 190 24.99 4.12 -0.59
N ALA A 191 24.25 3.93 0.50
CA ALA A 191 23.02 4.67 0.79
C ALA A 191 22.84 4.94 2.29
N VAL A 192 22.20 6.05 2.63
CA VAL A 192 21.73 6.33 3.99
C VAL A 192 20.21 6.28 4.00
N PHE A 193 19.63 5.65 5.02
CA PHE A 193 18.18 5.56 5.16
C PHE A 193 17.66 6.26 6.41
N PHE A 194 16.83 7.28 6.23
CA PHE A 194 16.11 7.97 7.30
C PHE A 194 14.68 7.45 7.41
N TYR A 195 14.26 7.01 8.59
CA TYR A 195 12.89 6.54 8.80
C TYR A 195 12.33 6.95 10.15
N ASP A 196 11.02 7.20 10.15
CA ASP A 196 10.27 7.59 11.33
C ASP A 196 9.71 6.36 12.05
N ILE A 197 10.21 6.07 13.26
CA ILE A 197 9.79 4.90 14.03
C ILE A 197 8.42 5.08 14.72
N GLU A 198 7.93 6.31 14.81
CA GLU A 198 6.59 6.58 15.32
C GLU A 198 5.52 6.46 14.22
N ASP A 199 5.96 6.33 12.96
CA ASP A 199 5.10 6.02 11.84
C ASP A 199 5.10 4.54 11.50
N THR A 200 3.92 3.98 11.24
CA THR A 200 3.78 2.54 10.96
C THR A 200 4.48 2.14 9.68
N MET A 201 4.49 3.00 8.65
CA MET A 201 5.22 2.70 7.40
C MET A 201 6.72 2.86 7.62
N GLY A 202 7.15 3.92 8.30
CA GLY A 202 8.56 4.16 8.63
C GLY A 202 9.20 3.00 9.41
N ASP A 203 8.56 2.52 10.47
CA ASP A 203 9.01 1.36 11.26
C ASP A 203 9.12 0.09 10.39
N LEU A 204 8.08 -0.18 9.61
CA LEU A 204 7.99 -1.32 8.70
C LEU A 204 9.08 -1.33 7.62
N PHE A 205 9.33 -0.18 6.99
CA PHE A 205 10.42 -0.02 6.04
C PHE A 205 11.77 -0.11 6.73
N GLY A 206 11.90 0.41 7.95
CA GLY A 206 13.07 0.24 8.82
C GLY A 206 13.53 -1.20 8.91
N VAL A 207 12.62 -2.10 9.31
CA VAL A 207 12.89 -3.55 9.41
C VAL A 207 13.22 -4.14 8.04
N THR A 208 12.43 -3.83 7.02
CA THR A 208 12.57 -4.45 5.69
C THR A 208 13.88 -4.06 5.00
N PHE A 209 14.24 -2.78 5.01
CA PHE A 209 15.50 -2.31 4.45
C PHE A 209 16.69 -2.87 5.20
N THR A 210 16.63 -2.91 6.54
CA THR A 210 17.71 -3.49 7.36
C THR A 210 18.01 -4.91 6.92
N LYS A 211 16.98 -5.75 6.82
CA LYS A 211 17.12 -7.14 6.36
C LYS A 211 17.62 -7.21 4.92
N ALA A 212 17.06 -6.40 4.02
CA ALA A 212 17.39 -6.46 2.60
C ALA A 212 18.83 -6.00 2.29
N PHE A 213 19.34 -5.00 3.01
CA PHE A 213 20.75 -4.59 2.91
C PHE A 213 21.68 -5.62 3.57
N GLN A 214 21.31 -6.20 4.72
CA GLN A 214 22.11 -7.28 5.34
C GLN A 214 22.28 -8.49 4.41
N GLN A 215 21.28 -8.77 3.58
CA GLN A 215 21.33 -9.84 2.58
C GLN A 215 22.15 -9.48 1.33
N ARG A 216 22.52 -8.21 1.15
CA ARG A 216 23.21 -7.70 -0.05
C ARG A 216 24.52 -7.02 0.36
N SER A 217 25.58 -7.81 0.50
CA SER A 217 26.91 -7.34 0.95
C SER A 217 27.61 -6.37 0.00
N SER A 218 27.11 -6.18 -1.22
CA SER A 218 27.65 -5.25 -2.22
C SER A 218 27.39 -3.77 -1.90
N TYR A 219 26.51 -3.46 -0.94
CA TYR A 219 26.20 -2.08 -0.56
C TYR A 219 26.62 -1.76 0.86
N THR A 220 27.16 -0.55 1.03
CA THR A 220 27.34 0.05 2.35
C THR A 220 26.11 0.86 2.71
N TRP A 221 25.62 0.74 3.95
CA TRP A 221 24.44 1.49 4.35
C TRP A 221 24.45 1.89 5.81
N THR A 222 23.65 2.89 6.15
CA THR A 222 23.44 3.32 7.54
C THR A 222 22.00 3.80 7.70
N GLY A 223 21.31 3.27 8.72
CA GLY A 223 19.97 3.69 9.10
C GLY A 223 19.99 4.76 10.19
N TYR A 224 19.19 5.82 10.04
CA TYR A 224 18.92 6.82 11.06
C TYR A 224 17.44 6.84 11.42
N LEU A 225 17.19 6.56 12.70
CA LEU A 225 15.86 6.61 13.29
C LEU A 225 15.52 8.05 13.66
N LEU A 226 14.33 8.50 13.29
CA LEU A 226 13.67 9.73 13.76
C LEU A 226 12.40 9.33 14.53
N ALA A 227 12.02 10.10 15.55
CA ALA A 227 10.88 9.82 16.42
C ALA A 227 9.83 10.92 16.26
N GLY A 228 9.12 10.90 15.13
CA GLY A 228 7.99 11.79 14.82
C GLY A 228 8.19 13.24 15.25
N LYS A 229 7.17 13.79 15.92
CA LYS A 229 7.13 15.18 16.38
C LYS A 229 8.13 15.49 17.50
N SER A 230 8.68 14.48 18.16
CA SER A 230 9.73 14.65 19.16
C SER A 230 11.11 14.91 18.52
N THR A 231 11.24 14.68 17.21
CA THR A 231 12.47 14.97 16.46
C THR A 231 12.65 16.47 16.27
N THR A 232 13.72 17.04 16.81
CA THR A 232 14.05 18.46 16.62
C THR A 232 14.90 18.70 15.37
N ARG A 233 14.85 19.92 14.83
CA ARG A 233 15.74 20.37 13.73
C ARG A 233 17.23 20.16 14.04
N SER A 234 17.65 20.37 15.29
CA SER A 234 19.05 20.14 15.70
C SER A 234 19.47 18.67 15.59
N VAL A 235 18.57 17.75 15.96
CA VAL A 235 18.78 16.31 15.81
C VAL A 235 18.87 15.92 14.33
N ILE A 236 17.94 16.42 13.51
CA ILE A 236 17.94 16.23 12.05
C ILE A 236 19.26 16.72 11.45
N ARG A 237 19.67 17.95 11.77
CA ARG A 237 20.92 18.55 11.31
C ARG A 237 22.13 17.70 11.63
N THR A 238 22.23 17.22 12.86
CA THR A 238 23.35 16.38 13.32
C THR A 238 23.40 15.07 12.53
N LYS A 239 22.25 14.41 12.34
CA LYS A 239 22.16 13.17 11.56
C LYS A 239 22.47 13.41 10.08
N LEU A 240 22.03 14.53 9.50
CA LEU A 240 22.36 14.92 8.12
C LEU A 240 23.86 15.14 7.93
N MET A 241 24.54 15.80 8.87
CA MET A 241 25.99 15.99 8.80
C MET A 241 26.74 14.66 8.84
N ASP A 242 26.39 13.76 9.76
CA ASP A 242 27.00 12.42 9.84
C ASP A 242 26.68 11.59 8.58
N ALA A 243 25.43 11.61 8.10
CA ALA A 243 25.01 10.92 6.88
C ALA A 243 25.81 11.36 5.64
N ALA A 244 26.10 12.66 5.54
CA ALA A 244 26.92 13.21 4.46
C ALA A 244 28.39 12.76 4.51
N THR A 245 28.87 12.15 5.58
CA THR A 245 30.19 11.50 5.59
C THR A 245 30.16 10.08 5.02
N ARG A 246 28.96 9.48 4.89
CA ARG A 246 28.76 8.06 4.56
C ARG A 246 28.27 7.84 3.14
N SER A 247 27.34 8.67 2.69
CA SER A 247 26.77 8.57 1.34
C SER A 247 26.27 9.92 0.83
N ARG A 248 25.96 9.95 -0.45
CA ARG A 248 25.22 11.03 -1.11
C ARG A 248 23.79 10.63 -1.47
N VAL A 249 23.43 9.35 -1.31
CA VAL A 249 22.10 8.81 -1.61
C VAL A 249 21.31 8.69 -0.33
N PHE A 250 20.33 9.57 -0.14
CA PHE A 250 19.47 9.62 1.03
C PHE A 250 18.09 9.06 0.70
N LEU A 251 17.82 7.86 1.21
CA LEU A 251 16.51 7.24 1.23
C LEU A 251 15.73 7.77 2.43
N MET A 252 14.44 8.01 2.27
CA MET A 252 13.61 8.59 3.34
C MET A 252 12.18 8.04 3.35
N CYS A 253 11.71 7.69 4.54
CA CYS A 253 10.33 7.30 4.84
C CYS A 253 9.89 8.08 6.10
N LEU A 254 9.43 9.32 5.87
CA LEU A 254 9.21 10.31 6.92
C LEU A 254 7.80 10.89 6.85
N THR A 255 7.22 11.20 8.00
CA THR A 255 5.94 11.92 8.11
C THR A 255 6.08 13.37 7.65
N GLY A 256 4.98 14.02 7.26
CA GLY A 256 5.00 15.37 6.68
C GLY A 256 5.72 16.43 7.52
N SER A 257 5.52 16.43 8.83
CA SER A 257 6.20 17.38 9.74
C SER A 257 7.72 17.15 9.80
N VAL A 258 8.16 15.89 9.92
CA VAL A 258 9.58 15.52 9.97
C VAL A 258 10.25 15.76 8.62
N LEU A 259 9.57 15.43 7.52
CA LEU A 259 10.04 15.66 6.16
C LEU A 259 10.28 17.14 5.86
N ARG A 260 9.36 18.01 6.33
CA ARG A 260 9.53 19.47 6.22
C ARG A 260 10.83 19.92 6.87
N ASP A 261 11.02 19.57 8.15
CA ASP A 261 12.20 20.00 8.90
C ASP A 261 13.48 19.37 8.34
N PHE A 262 13.41 18.14 7.82
CA PHE A 262 14.48 17.48 7.09
C PHE A 262 14.95 18.31 5.89
N PHE A 263 14.05 18.73 5.01
CA PHE A 263 14.42 19.51 3.83
C PHE A 263 14.85 20.95 4.14
N LEU A 264 14.32 21.56 5.20
CA LEU A 264 14.78 22.88 5.66
C LEU A 264 16.22 22.81 6.16
N GLU A 265 16.56 21.79 6.97
CA GLU A 265 17.93 21.59 7.44
C GLU A 265 18.88 21.20 6.29
N ALA A 266 18.46 20.30 5.40
CA ALA A 266 19.24 19.94 4.21
C ALA A 266 19.54 21.16 3.32
N HIS A 267 18.57 22.07 3.15
CA HIS A 267 18.77 23.32 2.42
C HIS A 267 19.76 24.25 3.13
N SER A 268 19.64 24.39 4.46
CA SER A 268 20.55 25.22 5.27
C SER A 268 21.99 24.72 5.23
N LEU A 269 22.19 23.40 5.07
CA LEU A 269 23.47 22.74 4.88
C LEU A 269 23.99 22.81 3.44
N GLY A 270 23.19 23.32 2.51
CA GLY A 270 23.53 23.41 1.09
C GLY A 270 23.32 22.10 0.31
N PHE A 271 22.89 21.01 0.95
CA PHE A 271 22.76 19.70 0.32
C PHE A 271 21.77 19.73 -0.84
N SER A 272 20.61 20.38 -0.65
CA SER A 272 19.57 20.47 -1.68
C SER A 272 19.94 21.34 -2.88
N ARG A 273 20.98 22.18 -2.77
CA ARG A 273 21.41 23.14 -3.82
C ARG A 273 22.70 22.73 -4.51
N SER A 274 23.45 21.81 -3.90
CA SER A 274 24.75 21.38 -4.40
C SER A 274 24.68 20.52 -5.67
N GLY A 275 23.58 19.81 -5.89
CA GLY A 275 23.48 18.75 -6.90
C GLY A 275 24.27 17.48 -6.54
N GLU A 276 24.98 17.46 -5.42
CA GLU A 276 25.79 16.32 -4.98
C GLU A 276 24.95 15.24 -4.29
N PHE A 277 23.78 15.57 -3.76
CA PHE A 277 22.93 14.68 -2.97
C PHE A 277 21.68 14.26 -3.74
N VAL A 278 21.32 12.99 -3.59
CA VAL A 278 20.09 12.42 -4.13
C VAL A 278 19.14 12.14 -2.97
N PHE A 279 17.92 12.65 -3.06
CA PHE A 279 16.88 12.43 -2.06
C PHE A 279 15.77 11.56 -2.65
N ILE A 280 15.48 10.41 -2.05
CA ILE A 280 14.44 9.47 -2.52
C ILE A 280 13.43 9.24 -1.39
N SER A 281 12.23 9.82 -1.54
CA SER A 281 11.07 9.55 -0.70
C SER A 281 10.39 8.27 -1.11
N MET A 282 10.17 7.37 -0.15
CA MET A 282 9.45 6.12 -0.36
C MET A 282 7.95 6.23 -0.12
N ILE A 283 7.53 7.41 0.33
CA ILE A 283 6.14 7.78 0.46
C ILE A 283 5.85 8.87 -0.57
N SER A 284 4.67 8.77 -1.19
CA SER A 284 4.23 9.74 -2.19
C SER A 284 3.97 11.11 -1.56
N LEU A 285 4.20 12.17 -2.32
CA LEU A 285 3.93 13.53 -1.86
C LEU A 285 2.45 13.74 -1.48
N ALA A 286 1.52 13.03 -2.13
CA ALA A 286 0.10 13.06 -1.80
C ALA A 286 -0.18 12.43 -0.44
N THR A 287 0.48 11.30 -0.12
CA THR A 287 0.39 10.65 1.18
C THR A 287 1.00 11.51 2.29
N VAL A 288 2.14 12.16 2.02
CA VAL A 288 2.75 13.12 2.94
C VAL A 288 1.85 14.35 3.14
N ALA A 289 1.10 14.76 2.12
CA ALA A 289 0.16 15.87 2.19
C ALA A 289 -1.13 15.50 2.93
N THR A 290 -1.55 14.23 2.94
CA THR A 290 -2.73 13.74 3.68
C THR A 290 -2.48 13.68 5.18
N ASP A 291 -1.25 13.38 5.61
CA ASP A 291 -0.92 13.22 7.03
C ASP A 291 -0.90 14.56 7.79
N ASP A 292 -0.51 15.64 7.10
CA ASP A 292 -0.53 16.99 7.66
C ASP A 292 -0.48 18.06 6.54
N VAL A 293 -1.61 18.60 6.08
CA VAL A 293 -1.58 19.66 5.03
C VAL A 293 -0.96 20.97 5.53
N THR A 294 -0.71 21.13 6.84
CA THR A 294 -0.18 22.39 7.40
C THR A 294 1.24 22.70 6.92
N TRP A 295 2.01 21.70 6.48
CA TRP A 295 3.32 21.95 5.87
C TRP A 295 3.21 22.64 4.50
N GLN A 296 2.10 22.45 3.78
CA GLN A 296 1.78 23.18 2.55
C GLN A 296 1.05 24.50 2.80
N LEU A 297 0.29 24.61 3.89
CA LEU A 297 -0.59 25.73 4.16
C LEU A 297 0.12 26.86 4.92
N GLY A 298 0.77 27.72 4.16
CA GLY A 298 1.26 29.01 4.64
C GLY A 298 1.68 29.87 3.47
N ASN A 299 0.70 30.38 2.70
CA ASN A 299 0.92 31.17 1.49
C ASN A 299 1.99 32.27 1.72
N GLY A 300 3.20 32.06 1.20
CA GLY A 300 4.17 33.13 0.95
C GLY A 300 5.29 33.33 1.98
N THR A 301 5.52 32.40 2.92
CA THR A 301 6.68 32.52 3.84
C THR A 301 8.00 32.16 3.14
N VAL A 302 9.12 32.75 3.60
CA VAL A 302 10.47 32.43 3.09
C VAL A 302 10.77 30.94 3.25
N GLU A 303 10.40 30.33 4.39
CA GLU A 303 10.57 28.90 4.62
C GLU A 303 9.82 28.04 3.58
N GLN A 304 8.62 28.44 3.15
CA GLN A 304 7.87 27.66 2.16
C GLN A 304 8.55 27.69 0.78
N LYS A 305 9.11 28.84 0.39
CA LYS A 305 9.89 28.96 -0.84
C LYS A 305 11.14 28.08 -0.78
N VAL A 306 11.83 28.09 0.36
CA VAL A 306 13.00 27.23 0.63
C VAL A 306 12.61 25.76 0.57
N LEU A 307 11.51 25.37 1.20
CA LEU A 307 11.03 23.99 1.20
C LEU A 307 10.70 23.53 -0.22
N LYS A 308 9.96 24.33 -0.99
CA LYS A 308 9.60 23.99 -2.38
C LYS A 308 10.83 23.84 -3.27
N ASP A 309 11.81 24.72 -3.11
CA ASP A 309 13.08 24.66 -3.82
C ASP A 309 13.89 23.41 -3.42
N SER A 310 13.95 23.11 -2.13
CA SER A 310 14.64 21.94 -1.59
C SER A 310 14.03 20.63 -2.10
N MET A 311 12.70 20.51 -2.05
CA MET A 311 11.97 19.31 -2.50
C MET A 311 11.97 19.12 -4.01
N ALA A 312 12.20 20.17 -4.81
CA ALA A 312 12.25 20.07 -6.27
C ALA A 312 13.39 19.16 -6.77
N HIS A 313 14.38 18.91 -5.91
CA HIS A 313 15.54 18.05 -6.19
C HIS A 313 15.37 16.63 -5.61
N ALA A 314 14.19 16.31 -5.06
CA ALA A 314 13.89 15.01 -4.49
C ALA A 314 12.98 14.19 -5.41
N LEU A 315 13.23 12.88 -5.45
CA LEU A 315 12.38 11.90 -6.07
C LEU A 315 11.32 11.45 -5.06
N PHE A 316 10.05 11.52 -5.43
CA PHE A 316 8.95 10.95 -4.64
C PHE A 316 8.40 9.73 -5.33
N MET A 317 8.54 8.56 -4.70
CA MET A 317 7.96 7.33 -5.22
C MET A 317 6.45 7.37 -5.01
N HIS A 318 5.71 7.22 -6.10
CA HIS A 318 4.25 7.22 -6.12
C HIS A 318 3.74 5.89 -6.65
N ILE A 319 2.66 5.43 -6.06
CA ILE A 319 1.96 4.22 -6.50
C ILE A 319 1.00 4.61 -7.61
N ASP A 320 1.33 4.23 -8.84
CA ASP A 320 0.41 4.45 -9.95
C ASP A 320 -0.72 3.42 -9.92
N ILE A 321 -1.95 3.89 -9.69
CA ILE A 321 -3.18 3.10 -9.72
C ILE A 321 -4.00 3.36 -11.00
N THR A 322 -3.46 4.10 -11.96
CA THR A 322 -4.20 4.53 -13.17
C THR A 322 -4.63 3.38 -14.08
N GLU A 323 -4.00 2.21 -13.96
CA GLU A 323 -4.36 1.02 -14.73
C GLU A 323 -5.45 0.15 -14.07
N LEU A 324 -5.99 0.54 -12.90
CA LEU A 324 -7.06 -0.20 -12.28
C LEU A 324 -8.38 0.05 -13.04
N ILE A 325 -8.79 -0.93 -13.86
CA ILE A 325 -10.09 -0.92 -14.54
C ILE A 325 -11.18 -1.13 -13.49
N LEU A 326 -11.64 -0.04 -12.89
CA LEU A 326 -12.79 -0.05 -12.01
C LEU A 326 -14.08 0.02 -12.85
N PRO A 327 -15.16 -0.65 -12.41
CA PRO A 327 -16.47 -0.44 -13.01
C PRO A 327 -16.83 1.05 -13.00
N ASN A 328 -17.48 1.50 -14.07
CA ASN A 328 -17.98 2.88 -14.15
C ASN A 328 -18.78 3.20 -12.87
N ASN A 329 -18.52 4.37 -12.30
CA ASN A 329 -19.20 4.88 -11.10
C ASN A 329 -18.89 4.14 -9.78
N PHE A 330 -17.96 3.16 -9.76
CA PHE A 330 -17.59 2.44 -8.53
C PHE A 330 -17.24 3.38 -7.37
N SER A 331 -16.36 4.35 -7.61
CA SER A 331 -15.92 5.30 -6.57
C SER A 331 -17.06 6.16 -6.02
N ASN A 332 -17.95 6.64 -6.89
CA ASN A 332 -19.11 7.44 -6.46
C ASN A 332 -20.11 6.59 -5.67
N GLU A 333 -20.34 5.36 -6.10
CA GLU A 333 -21.26 4.46 -5.43
C GLU A 333 -20.72 4.01 -4.07
N MET A 334 -19.41 3.77 -3.98
CA MET A 334 -18.72 3.51 -2.71
C MET A 334 -18.90 4.69 -1.75
N ILE A 335 -18.62 5.92 -2.19
CA ILE A 335 -18.82 7.14 -1.38
C ILE A 335 -20.28 7.28 -0.94
N ARG A 336 -21.22 7.05 -1.84
CA ARG A 336 -22.67 7.13 -1.55
C ARG A 336 -23.08 6.12 -0.48
N ARG A 337 -22.66 4.86 -0.61
CA ARG A 337 -23.00 3.78 0.33
C ARG A 337 -22.30 3.91 1.67
N SER A 338 -21.05 4.38 1.70
CA SER A 338 -20.38 4.75 2.94
C SER A 338 -21.25 5.70 3.76
N LEU A 339 -21.87 6.70 3.12
CA LEU A 339 -22.75 7.65 3.79
C LEU A 339 -24.10 7.03 4.15
N VAL A 340 -24.80 6.44 3.18
CA VAL A 340 -26.20 6.00 3.33
C VAL A 340 -26.32 4.76 4.21
N ASP A 341 -25.45 3.78 4.01
CA ASP A 341 -25.57 2.47 4.65
C ASP A 341 -24.74 2.38 5.94
N TYR A 342 -23.66 3.18 6.02
CA TYR A 342 -22.69 3.13 7.12
C TYR A 342 -22.47 4.46 7.86
N GLY A 343 -23.15 5.53 7.48
CA GLY A 343 -23.09 6.82 8.18
C GLY A 343 -21.75 7.57 8.06
N TYR A 344 -20.88 7.17 7.13
CA TYR A 344 -19.57 7.76 6.94
C TYR A 344 -19.53 8.75 5.79
N ASN A 345 -19.21 10.00 6.11
CA ASN A 345 -19.11 11.07 5.13
C ASN A 345 -17.65 11.42 4.81
N TYR A 346 -17.20 11.04 3.61
CA TYR A 346 -15.87 11.40 3.09
C TYR A 346 -15.65 12.92 2.96
N SER A 347 -16.69 13.76 2.92
CA SER A 347 -16.50 15.22 2.86
C SER A 347 -15.91 15.79 4.16
N ASN A 348 -16.03 15.06 5.27
CA ASN A 348 -15.50 15.46 6.57
C ASN A 348 -14.02 15.07 6.73
N ASP A 349 -13.50 14.22 5.85
CA ASP A 349 -12.08 13.93 5.81
C ASP A 349 -11.36 15.11 5.18
N LYS A 350 -10.58 15.83 6.01
CA LYS A 350 -9.54 16.71 5.51
C LYS A 350 -8.45 15.82 4.90
N VAL A 351 -8.66 15.42 3.65
CA VAL A 351 -7.70 14.71 2.79
C VAL A 351 -7.40 13.27 3.27
N SER A 352 -8.35 12.34 3.10
CA SER A 352 -8.03 10.91 3.20
C SER A 352 -7.51 10.36 1.86
N SER A 353 -6.44 9.56 1.92
CA SER A 353 -5.87 8.86 0.75
C SER A 353 -6.91 8.01 0.02
N SER A 354 -7.90 7.48 0.74
CA SER A 354 -9.03 6.74 0.18
C SER A 354 -9.93 7.62 -0.71
N ALA A 355 -10.26 8.85 -0.28
CA ALA A 355 -11.07 9.79 -1.07
C ALA A 355 -10.30 10.37 -2.26
N GLN A 356 -8.99 10.59 -2.11
CA GLN A 356 -8.12 11.07 -3.21
C GLN A 356 -7.88 9.98 -4.26
N SER A 357 -7.62 8.75 -3.82
CA SER A 357 -7.53 7.57 -4.70
C SER A 357 -8.82 7.37 -5.51
N CYS A 358 -9.97 7.54 -4.86
CA CYS A 358 -11.29 7.46 -5.51
C CYS A 358 -11.60 8.64 -6.46
N LYS A 359 -11.07 9.85 -6.20
CA LYS A 359 -11.22 11.02 -7.08
C LYS A 359 -10.31 11.00 -8.29
N HIS A 360 -9.18 10.27 -8.24
CA HIS A 360 -8.25 10.13 -9.37
C HIS A 360 -8.68 9.07 -10.40
N SER A 361 -9.71 8.29 -10.10
CA SER A 361 -10.34 7.32 -11.01
C SER A 361 -11.54 7.87 -11.82
N ASP A 362 -11.82 9.18 -11.76
CA ASP A 362 -12.81 9.82 -12.64
C ASP A 362 -12.15 10.16 -14.00
N PRO A 363 -12.61 9.59 -15.13
CA PRO A 363 -12.05 9.89 -16.46
C PRO A 363 -12.18 11.37 -16.87
N ASN A 364 -12.95 12.19 -16.14
CA ASN A 364 -13.10 13.63 -16.40
C ASN A 364 -12.43 14.53 -15.34
N GLY A 365 -11.84 13.96 -14.29
CA GLY A 365 -11.14 14.71 -13.26
C GLY A 365 -9.75 15.12 -13.74
N LYS A 366 -9.48 16.42 -13.88
CA LYS A 366 -8.13 16.90 -14.20
C LYS A 366 -7.14 16.35 -13.17
N PRO A 367 -6.10 15.60 -13.57
CA PRO A 367 -5.13 15.05 -12.64
C PRO A 367 -4.33 16.17 -11.96
N ILE A 368 -3.96 15.95 -10.70
CA ILE A 368 -2.94 16.75 -9.98
C ILE A 368 -1.52 16.50 -10.58
N SER A 369 -1.43 15.95 -11.80
CA SER A 369 -0.17 15.71 -12.49
C SER A 369 0.46 16.99 -13.07
N GLU A 370 -0.20 18.15 -13.01
CA GLU A 370 0.38 19.41 -13.50
C GLU A 370 1.50 19.97 -12.60
N GLN A 371 1.82 19.35 -11.44
CA GLN A 371 2.95 19.77 -10.60
C GLN A 371 4.01 18.69 -10.31
N ILE A 372 3.85 17.47 -10.80
CA ILE A 372 4.79 16.37 -10.53
C ILE A 372 5.56 16.05 -11.83
N ARG A 373 6.83 16.44 -11.86
CA ARG A 373 7.75 16.10 -12.95
C ARG A 373 7.98 14.59 -12.95
N THR A 374 7.51 13.89 -13.98
CA THR A 374 7.74 12.45 -14.18
C THR A 374 9.12 12.17 -14.78
N PHE A 375 9.61 10.96 -14.53
CA PHE A 375 10.98 10.41 -14.54
C PHE A 375 11.84 10.52 -15.84
N LYS A 376 11.57 11.42 -16.80
CA LYS A 376 12.17 11.32 -18.15
C LYS A 376 13.54 11.97 -18.41
N ASP A 377 14.10 12.78 -17.49
CA ASP A 377 15.26 13.63 -17.83
C ASP A 377 16.58 13.34 -17.05
N PHE A 378 16.78 12.14 -16.50
CA PHE A 378 18.05 11.81 -15.82
C PHE A 378 19.25 11.63 -16.76
N ARG A 379 19.06 11.45 -18.08
CA ARG A 379 20.18 11.26 -19.05
C ARG A 379 20.98 12.53 -19.35
N ASN A 380 20.52 13.70 -18.94
CA ASN A 380 21.18 14.97 -19.23
C ASN A 380 21.96 15.56 -18.05
N TRP A 381 21.99 14.87 -16.91
CA TRP A 381 22.87 15.22 -15.80
C TRP A 381 24.27 14.66 -16.11
N ARG A 382 25.15 15.52 -16.61
CA ARG A 382 26.58 15.22 -16.69
C ARG A 382 27.14 15.33 -15.27
N PHE A 383 27.45 14.18 -14.66
CA PHE A 383 28.33 14.09 -13.50
C PHE A 383 29.78 14.32 -13.91
#